data_AF-A0A9W9QI15-F1
#
_entry.id   AF-A0A9W9QI15-F1
#
_cell.length_a   1.000
_cell.length_b   1.000
_cell.length_c   1.000
_cell.angle_alpha   90.00
_cell.angle_beta   90.00
_cell.angle_gamma   90.00
#
_symmetry.space_group_name_H-M   'P 1'
#
loop_
_entity.id
_entity.type
_entity.pdbx_description
1 polymer ?
#
loop_
_entity_poly.entity_id
_entity_poly.type
_entity_poly.pdbx_seq_one_letter_code
_entity_poly.pdbx_strand_id
1 'polypeptide(L)'
;MTSQGPLTAYLLASAPNALTRATTHPFLAAAGRGTVPKPLLSQWLSQDRLYAQSYIRFIGLLLSKIRLPRQSPTTATRPSSEQNAINVLIDALVNIRTELALFEKTAEDFGLDLTAISAEEGGCTLTSCGSGSYITTSAGISTSGSGSCPGFTGGLDGKALVEGDAEGSGSMSAAASGRHGLCRAQGECQMPSGNEVCVPTEQALNKNTQVDSRLGSTPEPAAIASLPSGTKSDLERCGTIFFCASRTTKAYIDMFMSAGSSGTSVLEGLAVLWATEVCYLRSWRFAARCMREDGGVEGTDYSGDADGGALRGKFIDNWSSAEFEGFVSQIGDVLDEMAGQIKGAEEAEIMRGRCLEWWRQIVWLEERFWPEM
;
A
#
# COMPACT_ATOMS: atom_id res chain seq x y z
N MET A 1 7.44 22.40 -28.21
CA MET A 1 6.03 21.98 -28.13
C MET A 1 5.90 20.71 -28.94
N THR A 2 5.73 19.57 -28.27
CA THR A 2 5.47 18.29 -28.92
C THR A 2 4.11 18.38 -29.62
N SER A 3 3.98 17.84 -30.83
CA SER A 3 2.79 18.02 -31.70
C SER A 3 1.53 17.27 -31.22
N GLN A 4 1.54 16.69 -30.02
CA GLN A 4 0.59 15.65 -29.62
C GLN A 4 -0.26 16.00 -28.37
N GLY A 5 -0.23 17.26 -27.92
CA GLY A 5 -1.06 17.74 -26.80
C GLY A 5 -0.62 17.23 -25.41
N PRO A 6 -1.37 17.57 -24.34
CA PRO A 6 -1.10 17.14 -22.97
C PRO A 6 -1.17 15.61 -22.81
N LEU A 7 -0.30 15.03 -21.99
CA LEU A 7 -0.27 13.60 -21.69
C LEU A 7 -1.55 13.18 -20.96
N THR A 8 -2.02 13.97 -20.01
CA THR A 8 -3.29 13.72 -19.29
C THR A 8 -4.47 13.57 -20.24
N ALA A 9 -4.60 14.48 -21.20
CA ALA A 9 -5.66 14.44 -22.21
C ALA A 9 -5.58 13.17 -23.09
N TYR A 10 -4.37 12.77 -23.47
CA TYR A 10 -4.14 11.53 -24.20
C TYR A 10 -4.58 10.28 -23.40
N LEU A 11 -4.22 10.21 -22.12
CA LEU A 11 -4.58 9.08 -21.25
C LEU A 11 -6.11 8.99 -21.08
N LEU A 12 -6.79 10.10 -20.80
CA LEU A 12 -8.26 10.12 -20.69
C LEU A 12 -8.95 9.63 -21.98
N ALA A 13 -8.41 10.00 -23.14
CA ALA A 13 -8.98 9.63 -24.44
C ALA A 13 -8.72 8.16 -24.82
N SER A 14 -7.75 7.47 -24.18
CA SER A 14 -7.31 6.16 -24.62
C SER A 14 -8.26 5.01 -24.24
N ALA A 15 -9.09 5.19 -23.21
CA ALA A 15 -9.94 4.13 -22.66
C ALA A 15 -11.28 4.65 -22.11
N PRO A 16 -12.07 5.43 -22.88
CA PRO A 16 -13.26 6.13 -22.36
C PRO A 16 -14.33 5.19 -21.79
N ASN A 17 -14.56 4.05 -22.43
CA ASN A 17 -15.55 3.07 -21.97
C ASN A 17 -15.13 2.38 -20.67
N ALA A 18 -13.85 2.03 -20.55
CA ALA A 18 -13.33 1.41 -19.34
C ALA A 18 -13.33 2.40 -18.17
N LEU A 19 -12.92 3.65 -18.42
CA LEU A 19 -12.98 4.74 -17.45
C LEU A 19 -14.42 4.99 -16.97
N THR A 20 -15.38 4.97 -17.89
CA THR A 20 -16.80 5.13 -17.52
C THR A 20 -17.24 4.02 -16.57
N ARG A 21 -16.98 2.75 -16.90
CA ARG A 21 -17.34 1.63 -16.01
C ARG A 21 -16.65 1.71 -14.65
N ALA A 22 -15.38 2.11 -14.63
CA ALA A 22 -14.61 2.31 -13.41
C ALA A 22 -15.16 3.42 -12.50
N THR A 23 -15.78 4.45 -13.08
CA THR A 23 -16.17 5.67 -12.36
C THR A 23 -17.69 5.88 -12.24
N THR A 24 -18.50 4.97 -12.78
CA THR A 24 -19.97 4.99 -12.64
C THR A 24 -20.50 3.64 -12.14
N HIS A 25 -19.80 3.04 -11.19
CA HIS A 25 -20.12 1.73 -10.63
C HIS A 25 -21.47 1.73 -9.85
N PRO A 26 -22.24 0.62 -9.84
CA PRO A 26 -23.48 0.51 -9.05
C PRO A 26 -23.32 0.85 -7.57
N PHE A 27 -22.18 0.51 -6.96
CA PHE A 27 -21.85 0.88 -5.58
C PHE A 27 -21.89 2.40 -5.38
N LEU A 28 -21.33 3.19 -6.30
CA LEU A 28 -21.33 4.65 -6.22
C LEU A 28 -22.74 5.23 -6.38
N ALA A 29 -23.57 4.61 -7.22
CA ALA A 29 -24.97 5.01 -7.34
C ALA A 29 -25.75 4.70 -6.06
N ALA A 30 -25.50 3.56 -5.43
CA ALA A 30 -26.08 3.19 -4.14
C ALA A 30 -25.59 4.07 -2.99
N ALA A 31 -24.31 4.45 -3.00
CA ALA A 31 -23.72 5.41 -2.06
C ALA A 31 -24.42 6.76 -2.18
N GLY A 32 -24.57 7.25 -3.41
CA GLY A 32 -25.33 8.45 -3.70
C GLY A 32 -26.81 8.34 -3.31
N ARG A 33 -27.40 7.13 -3.25
CA ARG A 33 -28.79 6.88 -2.84
C ARG A 33 -28.98 6.55 -1.35
N GLY A 34 -27.91 6.50 -0.57
CA GLY A 34 -28.00 6.15 0.86
C GLY A 34 -28.41 4.69 1.10
N THR A 35 -28.24 3.80 0.11
CA THR A 35 -28.70 2.41 0.18
C THR A 35 -27.59 1.40 0.47
N VAL A 36 -26.36 1.86 0.74
CA VAL A 36 -25.22 0.97 1.08
C VAL A 36 -25.33 0.56 2.55
N PRO A 37 -25.42 -0.75 2.87
CA PRO A 37 -25.49 -1.19 4.27
C PRO A 37 -24.15 -1.02 5.00
N LYS A 38 -24.19 -0.75 6.32
CA LYS A 38 -22.98 -0.63 7.17
C LYS A 38 -21.95 -1.77 7.01
N PRO A 39 -22.33 -3.07 6.92
CA PRO A 39 -21.34 -4.13 6.73
C PRO A 39 -20.59 -4.02 5.40
N LEU A 40 -21.28 -3.64 4.33
CA LEU A 40 -20.68 -3.47 3.01
C LEU A 40 -19.77 -2.23 2.99
N LEU A 41 -20.21 -1.13 3.61
CA LEU A 41 -19.38 0.06 3.80
C LEU A 41 -18.12 -0.25 4.61
N SER A 42 -18.25 -0.99 5.72
CA SER A 42 -17.13 -1.39 6.59
C SER A 42 -16.11 -2.25 5.82
N GLN A 43 -16.60 -3.19 5.02
CA GLN A 43 -15.76 -4.03 4.16
C GLN A 43 -14.97 -3.18 3.16
N TRP A 44 -15.65 -2.30 2.41
CA TRP A 44 -15.00 -1.43 1.43
C TRP A 44 -13.99 -0.49 2.08
N LEU A 45 -14.39 0.21 3.16
CA LEU A 45 -13.54 1.18 3.84
C LEU A 45 -12.31 0.52 4.47
N SER A 46 -12.41 -0.74 4.91
CA SER A 46 -11.26 -1.55 5.33
C SER A 46 -10.26 -1.80 4.20
N GLN A 47 -10.75 -2.07 2.98
CA GLN A 47 -9.88 -2.24 1.81
C GLN A 47 -9.25 -0.91 1.38
N ASP A 48 -10.03 0.17 1.41
CA ASP A 48 -9.59 1.51 1.05
C ASP A 48 -8.54 2.04 2.04
N ARG A 49 -8.65 1.68 3.32
CA ARG A 49 -7.63 1.96 4.33
C ARG A 49 -6.29 1.26 4.03
N LEU A 50 -6.31 0.00 3.61
CA LEU A 50 -5.09 -0.71 3.20
C LEU A 50 -4.46 -0.09 1.95
N TYR A 51 -5.30 0.29 0.99
CA TYR A 51 -4.88 1.05 -0.19
C TYR A 51 -4.19 2.37 0.22
N ALA A 52 -4.81 3.19 1.07
CA ALA A 52 -4.27 4.44 1.57
C ALA A 52 -2.93 4.28 2.33
N GLN A 53 -2.79 3.21 3.12
CA GLN A 53 -1.51 2.90 3.78
C GLN A 53 -0.39 2.58 2.78
N SER A 54 -0.71 1.84 1.71
CA SER A 54 0.26 1.53 0.67
C SER A 54 0.61 2.73 -0.22
N TYR A 55 -0.36 3.63 -0.42
CA TYR A 55 -0.17 4.90 -1.12
C TYR A 55 0.94 5.73 -0.44
N ILE A 56 0.96 5.83 0.89
CA ILE A 56 2.02 6.54 1.64
C ILE A 56 3.42 6.02 1.27
N ARG A 57 3.58 4.69 1.23
CA ARG A 57 4.86 4.05 0.89
C ARG A 57 5.25 4.36 -0.56
N PHE A 58 4.30 4.28 -1.48
CA PHE A 58 4.51 4.60 -2.88
C PHE A 58 4.99 6.05 -3.08
N ILE A 59 4.32 7.02 -2.46
CA ILE A 59 4.73 8.43 -2.54
C ILE A 59 6.12 8.64 -1.92
N GLY A 60 6.42 7.99 -0.80
CA GLY A 60 7.77 8.00 -0.20
C GLY A 60 8.86 7.48 -1.15
N LEU A 61 8.56 6.43 -1.92
CA LEU A 61 9.46 5.90 -2.94
C LEU A 61 9.65 6.90 -4.09
N LEU A 62 8.61 7.60 -4.55
CA LEU A 62 8.74 8.64 -5.57
C LEU A 62 9.59 9.82 -5.10
N LEU A 63 9.33 10.33 -3.89
CA LEU A 63 10.13 11.40 -3.28
C LEU A 63 11.61 11.04 -3.19
N SER A 64 11.94 9.78 -2.87
CA SER A 64 13.33 9.31 -2.77
C SER A 64 14.12 9.38 -4.09
N LYS A 65 13.42 9.38 -5.24
CA LYS A 65 14.02 9.44 -6.57
C LYS A 65 14.30 10.87 -7.03
N ILE A 66 13.55 11.85 -6.54
CA ILE A 66 13.68 13.23 -7.00
C ILE A 66 14.99 13.81 -6.48
N ARG A 67 15.65 14.61 -7.32
CA ARG A 67 16.88 15.33 -6.99
C ARG A 67 16.61 16.81 -7.15
N LEU A 68 16.62 17.54 -6.03
CA LEU A 68 16.47 18.98 -6.05
C LEU A 68 17.69 19.64 -6.73
N PRO A 69 17.47 20.72 -7.51
CA PRO A 69 18.57 21.49 -8.08
C PRO A 69 19.54 21.98 -6.99
N ARG A 70 20.84 21.82 -7.23
CA ARG A 70 21.91 22.26 -6.29
C ARG A 70 22.33 23.71 -6.46
N GLN A 71 21.72 24.42 -7.41
CA GLN A 71 22.14 25.77 -7.79
C GLN A 71 21.57 26.80 -6.81
N SER A 72 22.36 27.84 -6.52
CA SER A 72 21.92 28.93 -5.64
C SER A 72 20.70 29.61 -6.25
N PRO A 73 19.64 29.90 -5.48
CA PRO A 73 18.42 30.53 -5.99
C PRO A 73 18.80 31.87 -6.63
N THR A 74 18.78 31.91 -7.95
CA THR A 74 19.02 33.16 -8.68
C THR A 74 17.71 33.92 -8.71
N THR A 75 17.76 35.22 -8.44
CA THR A 75 16.59 36.09 -8.32
C THR A 75 15.69 35.94 -9.55
N ALA A 76 14.48 35.40 -9.35
CA ALA A 76 13.39 35.24 -10.34
C ALA A 76 13.37 34.00 -11.28
N THR A 77 13.81 32.82 -10.84
CA THR A 77 13.50 31.57 -11.58
C THR A 77 12.21 30.91 -11.07
N ARG A 78 11.28 30.62 -12.01
CA ARG A 78 10.11 29.74 -11.80
C ARG A 78 10.57 28.41 -11.15
N PRO A 79 9.78 27.80 -10.24
CA PRO A 79 10.12 26.48 -9.69
C PRO A 79 10.38 25.47 -10.80
N SER A 80 11.34 24.57 -10.61
CA SER A 80 11.56 23.48 -11.58
C SER A 80 10.43 22.45 -11.47
N SER A 81 10.24 21.66 -12.52
CA SER A 81 9.26 20.57 -12.53
C SER A 81 9.53 19.54 -11.43
N GLU A 82 10.80 19.31 -11.06
CA GLU A 82 11.16 18.46 -9.91
C GLU A 82 10.72 19.07 -8.57
N GLN A 83 10.82 20.39 -8.43
CA GLN A 83 10.32 21.09 -7.23
C GLN A 83 8.79 21.02 -7.17
N ASN A 84 8.11 21.19 -8.31
CA ASN A 84 6.66 21.06 -8.40
C ASN A 84 6.20 19.64 -8.07
N ALA A 85 6.91 18.62 -8.59
CA ALA A 85 6.67 17.22 -8.27
C ALA A 85 6.83 16.95 -6.77
N ILE A 86 7.88 17.46 -6.11
CA ILE A 86 8.04 17.33 -4.65
C ILE A 86 6.87 17.95 -3.90
N ASN A 87 6.46 19.16 -4.28
CA ASN A 87 5.36 19.86 -3.61
C ASN A 87 4.06 19.05 -3.69
N VAL A 88 3.70 18.60 -4.89
CA VAL A 88 2.49 17.78 -5.11
C VAL A 88 2.55 16.45 -4.36
N LEU A 89 3.71 15.79 -4.31
CA LEU A 89 3.88 14.53 -3.57
C LEU A 89 3.80 14.75 -2.05
N ILE A 90 4.26 15.89 -1.53
CA ILE A 90 4.09 16.25 -0.12
C ILE A 90 2.61 16.54 0.17
N ASP A 91 1.94 17.30 -0.68
CA ASP A 91 0.51 17.59 -0.57
C ASP A 91 -0.31 16.29 -0.56
N ALA A 92 0.03 15.34 -1.44
CA ALA A 92 -0.54 13.99 -1.46
C ALA A 92 -0.40 13.26 -0.12
N LEU A 93 0.78 13.32 0.53
CA LEU A 93 0.99 12.72 1.85
C LEU A 93 0.20 13.42 2.96
N VAL A 94 0.04 14.74 2.87
CA VAL A 94 -0.77 15.50 3.82
C VAL A 94 -2.25 15.14 3.67
N ASN A 95 -2.73 15.02 2.44
CA ASN A 95 -4.11 14.67 2.11
C ASN A 95 -4.42 13.25 2.61
N ILE A 96 -3.65 12.24 2.20
CA ILE A 96 -3.92 10.83 2.58
C ILE A 96 -3.85 10.61 4.10
N ARG A 97 -3.00 11.35 4.82
CA ARG A 97 -2.98 11.33 6.29
C ARG A 97 -4.28 11.88 6.88
N THR A 98 -4.80 12.96 6.30
CA THR A 98 -6.07 13.57 6.72
C THR A 98 -7.25 12.65 6.42
N GLU A 99 -7.22 11.96 5.29
CA GLU A 99 -8.22 10.95 4.92
C GLU A 99 -8.22 9.74 5.85
N LEU A 100 -7.06 9.22 6.23
CA LEU A 100 -6.97 8.14 7.22
C LEU A 100 -7.59 8.55 8.57
N ALA A 101 -7.38 9.80 9.00
CA ALA A 101 -8.04 10.32 10.20
C ALA A 101 -9.56 10.50 10.01
N LEU A 102 -10.01 10.90 8.82
CA LEU A 102 -11.42 10.94 8.45
C LEU A 102 -12.05 9.53 8.52
N PHE A 103 -11.32 8.48 8.11
CA PHE A 103 -11.80 7.09 8.14
C PHE A 103 -12.02 6.64 9.57
N GLU A 104 -11.02 6.85 10.44
CA GLU A 104 -11.07 6.49 11.85
C GLU A 104 -12.23 7.20 12.56
N LYS A 105 -12.33 8.52 12.39
CA LYS A 105 -13.41 9.30 12.99
C LYS A 105 -14.80 8.87 12.50
N THR A 106 -14.94 8.63 11.19
CA THR A 106 -16.23 8.18 10.63
C THR A 106 -16.59 6.77 11.09
N ALA A 107 -15.59 5.90 11.28
CA ALA A 107 -15.85 4.58 11.85
C ALA A 107 -16.35 4.65 13.29
N GLU A 108 -15.78 5.53 14.11
CA GLU A 108 -16.25 5.79 15.47
C GLU A 108 -17.67 6.37 15.49
N ASP A 109 -17.91 7.44 14.71
CA ASP A 109 -19.19 8.16 14.69
C ASP A 109 -20.36 7.27 14.22
N PHE A 110 -20.12 6.33 13.30
CA PHE A 110 -21.17 5.52 12.66
C PHE A 110 -21.12 4.03 13.05
N GLY A 111 -20.16 3.61 13.88
CA GLY A 111 -20.00 2.22 14.32
C GLY A 111 -19.62 1.27 13.18
N LEU A 112 -18.61 1.64 12.39
CA LEU A 112 -18.05 0.82 11.31
C LEU A 112 -16.83 0.04 11.82
N ASP A 113 -16.67 -1.21 11.39
CA ASP A 113 -15.50 -2.03 11.73
C ASP A 113 -14.45 -1.93 10.61
N LEU A 114 -13.30 -1.31 10.90
CA LEU A 114 -12.20 -1.13 9.95
C LEU A 114 -11.03 -2.10 10.18
N THR A 115 -11.27 -3.20 10.90
CA THR A 115 -10.23 -4.17 11.25
C THR A 115 -9.82 -5.00 10.04
N ALA A 116 -8.75 -4.57 9.38
CA ALA A 116 -8.08 -5.34 8.33
C ALA A 116 -6.91 -6.14 8.91
N ILE A 117 -6.81 -7.43 8.59
CA ILE A 117 -5.66 -8.27 8.95
C ILE A 117 -4.78 -8.51 7.71
N SER A 118 -3.49 -8.21 7.83
CA SER A 118 -2.48 -8.59 6.84
C SER A 118 -2.41 -10.12 6.72
N ALA A 119 -2.34 -10.64 5.49
CA ALA A 119 -2.26 -12.08 5.22
C ALA A 119 -1.09 -12.79 5.94
N GLU A 120 -0.09 -12.02 6.39
CA GLU A 120 1.13 -12.46 7.08
C GLU A 120 0.93 -12.62 8.60
N GLU A 121 0.01 -11.86 9.20
CA GLU A 121 -0.23 -11.86 10.66
C GLU A 121 -1.46 -12.67 11.08
N GLY A 122 -2.42 -12.87 10.16
CA GLY A 122 -3.53 -13.78 10.37
C GLY A 122 -3.51 -14.87 9.32
N GLY A 123 -3.26 -16.12 9.75
CA GLY A 123 -3.59 -17.29 8.95
C GLY A 123 -5.07 -17.22 8.58
N CYS A 124 -5.37 -16.70 7.39
CA CYS A 124 -6.72 -16.49 6.91
C CYS A 124 -7.34 -17.85 6.54
N THR A 125 -7.85 -18.56 7.54
CA THR A 125 -8.89 -19.57 7.30
C THR A 125 -10.18 -18.81 6.98
N LEU A 126 -10.52 -18.76 5.70
CA LEU A 126 -11.85 -18.35 5.23
C LEU A 126 -12.90 -19.14 6.01
N THR A 127 -13.56 -18.52 6.98
CA THR A 127 -14.77 -19.09 7.57
C THR A 127 -15.88 -18.89 6.55
N SER A 128 -15.97 -19.83 5.63
CA SER A 128 -17.09 -19.90 4.68
C SER A 128 -18.35 -20.25 5.45
N CYS A 129 -19.17 -19.26 5.78
CA CYS A 129 -20.61 -19.48 5.97
C CYS A 129 -21.25 -19.57 4.58
N GLY A 130 -20.99 -20.68 3.88
CA GLY A 130 -21.53 -20.94 2.55
C GLY A 130 -20.96 -22.24 1.99
N SER A 131 -21.83 -23.23 1.76
CA SER A 131 -21.45 -24.47 1.08
C SER A 131 -21.09 -24.16 -0.38
N GLY A 132 -19.80 -24.10 -0.69
CA GLY A 132 -19.29 -23.89 -2.04
C GLY A 132 -17.85 -24.37 -2.13
N SER A 133 -17.67 -25.63 -2.53
CA SER A 133 -16.37 -26.27 -2.73
C SER A 133 -15.72 -25.77 -4.03
N TYR A 134 -14.65 -24.98 -3.95
CA TYR A 134 -13.54 -25.00 -4.91
C TYR A 134 -12.22 -24.59 -4.24
N ILE A 135 -11.34 -25.58 -4.02
CA ILE A 135 -9.99 -25.41 -3.48
C ILE A 135 -9.02 -25.17 -4.64
N THR A 136 -8.21 -24.11 -4.56
CA THR A 136 -6.88 -24.09 -5.19
C THR A 136 -5.86 -23.64 -4.16
N THR A 137 -5.11 -24.60 -3.61
CA THR A 137 -3.94 -24.35 -2.77
C THR A 137 -2.80 -23.90 -3.66
N SER A 138 -2.33 -22.67 -3.49
CA SER A 138 -1.05 -22.22 -4.06
C SER A 138 0.04 -22.50 -3.03
N ALA A 139 0.98 -23.37 -3.38
CA ALA A 139 2.21 -23.59 -2.63
C ALA A 139 3.13 -22.37 -2.81
N GLY A 140 3.46 -21.70 -1.71
CA GLY A 140 4.46 -20.63 -1.70
C GLY A 140 5.85 -21.19 -1.98
N ILE A 141 6.55 -20.60 -2.95
CA ILE A 141 7.98 -20.83 -3.19
C ILE A 141 8.74 -20.09 -2.09
N SER A 142 9.37 -20.86 -1.20
CA SER A 142 10.22 -20.35 -0.13
C SER A 142 11.59 -20.00 -0.69
N THR A 143 11.99 -18.73 -0.64
CA THR A 143 13.36 -18.30 -0.92
C THR A 143 14.07 -17.99 0.40
N SER A 144 14.58 -19.03 1.05
CA SER A 144 15.52 -18.92 2.16
C SER A 144 16.92 -18.60 1.63
N GLY A 145 17.35 -17.35 1.76
CA GLY A 145 18.75 -16.92 1.58
C GLY A 145 19.38 -16.61 2.93
N SER A 146 20.22 -17.52 3.40
CA SER A 146 20.97 -17.47 4.67
C SER A 146 22.13 -16.47 4.64
N GLY A 147 22.43 -15.86 5.80
CA GLY A 147 23.82 -15.59 6.18
C GLY A 147 24.11 -14.29 6.92
N SER A 148 24.05 -14.29 8.26
CA SER A 148 25.13 -13.73 9.10
C SER A 148 25.00 -14.16 10.56
N CYS A 149 26.11 -14.68 11.07
CA CYS A 149 26.29 -15.48 12.28
C CYS A 149 26.28 -14.68 13.59
N PRO A 150 26.04 -15.33 14.74
CA PRO A 150 26.07 -14.72 16.07
C PRO A 150 27.47 -14.77 16.69
N GLY A 151 27.89 -13.69 17.36
CA GLY A 151 29.08 -13.64 18.20
C GLY A 151 28.71 -13.34 19.65
N PHE A 152 28.87 -14.33 20.52
CA PHE A 152 28.68 -14.25 21.97
C PHE A 152 30.05 -14.15 22.67
N THR A 153 30.12 -13.44 23.80
CA THR A 153 31.01 -13.52 24.98
C THR A 153 31.19 -12.10 25.53
N GLY A 154 31.05 -11.76 26.81
CA GLY A 154 30.72 -12.47 28.04
C GLY A 154 30.62 -11.39 29.13
N GLY A 155 29.75 -11.58 30.11
CA GLY A 155 29.67 -10.71 31.30
C GLY A 155 30.69 -11.10 32.36
N LEU A 156 31.08 -10.13 33.20
CA LEU A 156 30.96 -10.13 34.68
C LEU A 156 31.75 -8.96 35.29
N ASP A 157 31.07 -8.28 36.22
CA ASP A 157 31.51 -7.62 37.47
C ASP A 157 32.59 -6.53 37.52
N GLY A 158 32.26 -5.43 38.23
CA GLY A 158 33.26 -4.55 38.86
C GLY A 158 32.78 -3.12 39.16
N LYS A 159 32.30 -2.89 40.39
CA LYS A 159 31.90 -1.59 40.98
C LYS A 159 33.08 -0.62 41.21
N ALA A 160 32.78 0.67 41.00
CA ALA A 160 33.04 1.88 41.83
C ALA A 160 34.44 2.23 42.37
N LEU A 161 34.82 3.52 42.19
CA LEU A 161 35.39 4.53 43.13
C LEU A 161 36.01 5.66 42.28
N VAL A 162 35.43 6.87 42.18
CA VAL A 162 35.60 8.08 43.04
C VAL A 162 37.05 8.51 43.28
N GLU A 163 37.43 9.65 42.67
CA GLU A 163 38.32 10.76 43.09
C GLU A 163 38.70 11.51 41.80
N GLY A 164 38.80 12.83 41.67
CA GLY A 164 38.78 13.99 42.57
C GLY A 164 39.19 15.21 41.71
N ASP A 165 38.71 16.39 42.09
CA ASP A 165 38.78 17.67 41.37
C ASP A 165 40.18 18.20 41.00
N ALA A 166 40.27 18.98 39.92
CA ALA A 166 41.07 20.22 39.87
C ALA A 166 40.71 21.10 38.65
N GLU A 167 40.41 22.37 38.94
CA GLU A 167 40.14 23.49 38.04
C GLU A 167 41.37 23.91 37.19
N GLY A 168 41.13 24.58 36.06
CA GLY A 168 42.18 25.32 35.35
C GLY A 168 41.76 25.89 34.00
N SER A 169 41.39 27.18 33.98
CA SER A 169 41.10 27.95 32.77
C SER A 169 42.31 28.12 31.85
N GLY A 170 42.11 28.09 30.53
CA GLY A 170 43.12 28.54 29.57
C GLY A 170 42.57 28.62 28.14
N SER A 171 42.40 29.83 27.63
CA SER A 171 41.96 30.09 26.26
C SER A 171 43.13 30.07 25.25
N MET A 172 42.79 29.70 24.02
CA MET A 172 43.40 30.07 22.72
C MET A 172 44.64 29.30 22.19
N SER A 173 44.40 28.68 21.03
CA SER A 173 45.20 28.73 19.79
C SER A 173 46.64 28.19 19.80
N ALA A 174 46.86 27.04 19.13
CA ALA A 174 47.49 26.99 17.79
C ALA A 174 47.95 25.57 17.38
N ALA A 175 47.48 25.14 16.21
CA ALA A 175 48.15 24.42 15.12
C ALA A 175 49.17 23.28 15.39
N ALA A 176 48.85 22.09 14.84
CA ALA A 176 49.79 21.21 14.11
C ALA A 176 48.98 20.25 13.21
N SER A 177 49.02 20.33 11.87
CA SER A 177 50.05 19.83 10.93
C SER A 177 49.78 18.41 10.42
N GLY A 178 49.64 18.26 9.08
CA GLY A 178 49.73 16.97 8.36
C GLY A 178 48.68 16.83 7.23
N ARG A 179 48.82 17.53 6.09
CA ARG A 179 49.54 17.16 4.85
C ARG A 179 48.94 15.99 4.01
N HIS A 180 48.51 16.39 2.81
CA HIS A 180 48.71 15.79 1.48
C HIS A 180 48.32 14.31 1.19
N GLY A 181 47.46 14.16 0.17
CA GLY A 181 47.93 13.59 -1.10
C GLY A 181 47.21 12.35 -1.66
N LEU A 182 46.67 12.55 -2.87
CA LEU A 182 46.71 11.63 -4.02
C LEU A 182 45.62 10.55 -4.18
N CYS A 183 44.92 10.65 -5.32
CA CYS A 183 44.13 9.60 -5.95
C CYS A 183 45.01 8.53 -6.64
N ARG A 184 44.35 7.39 -6.93
CA ARG A 184 44.70 6.23 -7.82
C ARG A 184 45.24 4.99 -7.09
N ALA A 185 44.96 3.74 -7.47
CA ALA A 185 44.09 3.12 -8.48
C ALA A 185 44.01 1.59 -8.19
N GLN A 186 42.95 0.95 -8.70
CA GLN A 186 42.84 -0.44 -9.21
C GLN A 186 43.34 -1.65 -8.38
N GLY A 187 42.44 -2.61 -8.18
CA GLY A 187 42.73 -4.02 -7.90
C GLY A 187 41.59 -4.88 -8.42
N GLU A 188 41.81 -5.55 -9.55
CA GLU A 188 40.93 -6.50 -10.21
C GLU A 188 40.71 -7.75 -9.36
N CYS A 189 39.47 -8.23 -9.24
CA CYS A 189 39.21 -9.59 -8.76
C CYS A 189 39.08 -10.52 -9.97
N GLN A 190 40.17 -11.22 -10.26
CA GLN A 190 40.25 -12.33 -11.19
C GLN A 190 39.47 -13.54 -10.63
N MET A 191 38.56 -14.11 -11.43
CA MET A 191 37.92 -15.40 -11.14
C MET A 191 38.87 -16.55 -11.51
N PRO A 192 39.08 -17.57 -10.66
CA PRO A 192 39.60 -18.85 -11.09
C PRO A 192 38.46 -19.76 -11.56
N SER A 193 38.59 -20.25 -12.78
CA SER A 193 37.83 -21.35 -13.38
C SER A 193 38.22 -22.69 -12.74
N GLY A 194 37.23 -23.46 -12.26
CA GLY A 194 37.41 -24.84 -11.80
C GLY A 194 36.08 -25.59 -11.75
N ASN A 195 35.91 -26.53 -12.67
CA ASN A 195 34.82 -27.52 -12.70
C ASN A 195 35.11 -28.61 -11.67
N GLU A 196 34.38 -28.70 -10.56
CA GLU A 196 34.23 -29.95 -9.82
C GLU A 196 32.83 -30.09 -9.21
N VAL A 197 32.15 -31.17 -9.59
CA VAL A 197 30.84 -31.60 -9.10
C VAL A 197 31.08 -32.55 -7.93
N CYS A 198 30.60 -32.21 -6.73
CA CYS A 198 30.64 -33.10 -5.57
C CYS A 198 29.32 -33.89 -5.45
N VAL A 199 29.41 -35.21 -5.65
CA VAL A 199 28.39 -36.22 -5.34
C VAL A 199 28.76 -36.89 -4.01
N PRO A 200 27.85 -37.06 -3.03
CA PRO A 200 28.13 -37.88 -1.85
C PRO A 200 27.75 -39.35 -2.08
N THR A 201 28.70 -40.24 -1.79
CA THR A 201 28.59 -41.71 -1.84
C THR A 201 28.18 -42.27 -0.48
N GLU A 202 27.37 -43.32 -0.49
CA GLU A 202 26.99 -44.14 0.66
C GLU A 202 28.09 -45.11 1.13
N GLN A 203 28.12 -45.38 2.45
CA GLN A 203 28.33 -46.66 3.17
C GLN A 203 28.86 -46.36 4.58
N ALA A 204 28.58 -47.07 5.67
CA ALA A 204 27.60 -48.08 6.07
C ALA A 204 27.88 -48.44 7.56
N LEU A 205 26.89 -49.07 8.21
CA LEU A 205 26.96 -49.97 9.40
C LEU A 205 27.18 -49.34 10.80
N ASN A 206 26.54 -49.76 11.90
CA ASN A 206 25.45 -50.71 12.21
C ASN A 206 25.27 -50.74 13.75
N LYS A 207 24.03 -50.91 14.27
CA LYS A 207 23.61 -52.02 15.19
C LYS A 207 22.40 -51.69 16.09
N ASN A 208 21.38 -52.55 15.91
CA ASN A 208 20.47 -53.21 16.87
C ASN A 208 19.42 -52.34 17.62
N THR A 209 18.12 -52.71 17.66
CA THR A 209 17.59 -54.03 18.07
C THR A 209 16.13 -54.28 17.56
N GLN A 210 15.88 -55.56 17.24
CA GLN A 210 14.63 -56.29 16.90
C GLN A 210 13.53 -56.29 18.00
N VAL A 211 12.29 -56.81 17.91
CA VAL A 211 11.22 -57.17 16.92
C VAL A 211 10.16 -58.02 17.70
N ASP A 212 8.86 -57.84 17.40
CA ASP A 212 7.69 -58.77 17.58
C ASP A 212 7.22 -59.25 18.98
N SER A 213 5.95 -59.61 19.28
CA SER A 213 4.63 -59.62 18.61
C SER A 213 3.52 -60.10 19.60
N ARG A 214 2.24 -59.90 19.23
CA ARG A 214 1.00 -60.68 19.56
C ARG A 214 -0.01 -60.24 20.67
N LEU A 215 -1.25 -60.06 20.18
CA LEU A 215 -2.59 -60.45 20.66
C LEU A 215 -3.17 -59.95 22.01
N GLY A 216 -4.37 -59.34 21.95
CA GLY A 216 -5.31 -59.30 23.09
C GLY A 216 -6.45 -58.28 23.01
N SER A 217 -7.58 -58.69 22.41
CA SER A 217 -9.00 -58.40 22.77
C SER A 217 -9.45 -57.05 23.37
N THR A 218 -10.45 -56.44 22.70
CA THR A 218 -11.46 -55.46 23.18
C THR A 218 -12.23 -55.91 24.43
N PRO A 219 -12.75 -55.00 25.28
CA PRO A 219 -14.11 -54.45 25.05
C PRO A 219 -14.35 -52.99 25.52
N GLU A 220 -15.12 -52.22 24.73
CA GLU A 220 -16.11 -51.24 25.23
C GLU A 220 -17.42 -52.00 25.59
N PRO A 221 -18.45 -51.46 26.29
CA PRO A 221 -18.82 -50.05 26.47
C PRO A 221 -19.38 -49.65 27.86
N ALA A 222 -19.55 -48.35 28.14
CA ALA A 222 -20.63 -47.87 29.02
C ALA A 222 -20.90 -46.36 28.86
N ALA A 223 -22.10 -46.04 28.40
CA ALA A 223 -22.66 -44.70 28.36
C ALA A 223 -23.08 -44.21 29.77
N ILE A 224 -22.89 -42.92 30.06
CA ILE A 224 -23.53 -42.24 31.20
C ILE A 224 -24.09 -40.88 30.77
N ALA A 225 -25.42 -40.83 30.79
CA ALA A 225 -26.36 -39.80 31.23
C ALA A 225 -26.23 -38.31 30.81
N SER A 226 -27.40 -37.80 30.45
CA SER A 226 -27.78 -36.46 30.04
C SER A 226 -28.18 -35.50 31.19
N LEU A 227 -27.98 -34.18 30.94
CA LEU A 227 -28.68 -32.95 31.44
C LEU A 227 -28.19 -32.30 32.76
N PRO A 228 -28.31 -30.95 32.96
CA PRO A 228 -29.33 -30.06 32.39
C PRO A 228 -28.89 -28.71 31.77
N SER A 229 -29.87 -28.13 31.08
CA SER A 229 -29.99 -26.78 30.56
C SER A 229 -29.50 -25.68 31.52
N GLY A 230 -28.52 -24.90 31.06
CA GLY A 230 -28.25 -23.56 31.54
C GLY A 230 -28.33 -22.60 30.36
N THR A 231 -29.40 -21.82 30.31
CA THR A 231 -29.59 -20.69 29.40
C THR A 231 -28.44 -19.70 29.55
N LYS A 232 -27.48 -19.74 28.63
CA LYS A 232 -26.61 -18.59 28.33
C LYS A 232 -26.86 -18.21 26.88
N SER A 233 -27.36 -17.00 26.73
CA SER A 233 -27.68 -16.28 25.51
C SER A 233 -26.77 -16.59 24.33
N ASP A 234 -27.37 -16.87 23.17
CA ASP A 234 -26.78 -16.97 21.83
C ASP A 234 -26.17 -15.65 21.32
N LEU A 235 -25.52 -14.84 22.18
CA LEU A 235 -24.97 -13.52 21.84
C LEU A 235 -23.43 -13.44 21.85
N GLU A 236 -22.72 -14.55 22.06
CA GLU A 236 -21.23 -14.55 22.08
C GLU A 236 -20.62 -15.55 21.09
N ARG A 237 -21.10 -15.53 19.85
CA ARG A 237 -20.32 -16.10 18.73
C ARG A 237 -20.39 -15.28 17.45
N CYS A 238 -20.52 -13.96 17.57
CA CYS A 238 -20.17 -13.06 16.48
C CYS A 238 -18.65 -12.93 16.50
N GLY A 239 -17.97 -13.81 15.75
CA GLY A 239 -16.53 -13.67 15.53
C GLY A 239 -16.26 -12.31 14.91
N THR A 240 -15.20 -11.62 15.36
CA THR A 240 -14.68 -10.42 14.73
C THR A 240 -14.59 -10.65 13.22
N ILE A 241 -15.23 -9.80 12.42
CA ILE A 241 -15.21 -9.93 10.97
C ILE A 241 -13.84 -9.43 10.51
N PHE A 242 -12.96 -10.36 10.16
CA PHE A 242 -11.60 -10.03 9.75
C PHE A 242 -11.54 -9.76 8.24
N PHE A 243 -11.12 -8.57 7.85
CA PHE A 243 -10.94 -8.21 6.44
C PHE A 243 -9.49 -8.43 5.99
N CYS A 244 -9.20 -9.52 5.29
CA CYS A 244 -7.92 -9.63 4.59
C CYS A 244 -7.92 -8.74 3.34
N ALA A 245 -6.76 -8.25 2.91
CA ALA A 245 -6.62 -7.56 1.63
C ALA A 245 -7.22 -8.41 0.50
N SER A 246 -8.20 -7.87 -0.22
CA SER A 246 -8.80 -8.52 -1.39
C SER A 246 -7.73 -8.74 -2.49
N ARG A 247 -8.01 -9.59 -3.48
CA ARG A 247 -7.08 -9.77 -4.61
C ARG A 247 -6.85 -8.44 -5.35
N THR A 248 -7.91 -7.64 -5.52
CA THR A 248 -7.81 -6.32 -6.14
C THR A 248 -6.97 -5.37 -5.29
N THR A 249 -7.18 -5.33 -3.98
CA THR A 249 -6.41 -4.49 -3.05
C THR A 249 -4.94 -4.88 -3.07
N LYS A 250 -4.62 -6.18 -3.03
CA LYS A 250 -3.23 -6.67 -3.17
C LYS A 250 -2.62 -6.24 -4.51
N ALA A 251 -3.36 -6.40 -5.61
CA ALA A 251 -2.88 -5.97 -6.93
C ALA A 251 -2.62 -4.45 -7.00
N TYR A 252 -3.42 -3.65 -6.30
CA TYR A 252 -3.20 -2.21 -6.16
C TYR A 252 -1.92 -1.90 -5.38
N ILE A 253 -1.73 -2.56 -4.24
CA ILE A 253 -0.52 -2.45 -3.42
C ILE A 253 0.72 -2.83 -4.24
N ASP A 254 0.68 -3.94 -4.96
CA ASP A 254 1.78 -4.41 -5.80
C ASP A 254 2.07 -3.43 -6.94
N MET A 255 1.03 -2.88 -7.58
CA MET A 255 1.17 -1.85 -8.61
C MET A 255 1.86 -0.59 -8.05
N PHE A 256 1.47 -0.14 -6.87
CA PHE A 256 2.10 0.98 -6.18
C PHE A 256 3.57 0.72 -5.85
N MET A 257 3.90 -0.47 -5.35
CA MET A 257 5.31 -0.81 -5.09
C MET A 257 6.11 -0.88 -6.40
N SER A 258 5.53 -1.38 -7.48
CA SER A 258 6.14 -1.44 -8.81
C SER A 258 6.38 -0.04 -9.41
N ALA A 259 5.38 0.83 -9.34
CA ALA A 259 5.48 2.23 -9.80
C ALA A 259 6.50 3.04 -8.97
N GLY A 260 6.61 2.73 -7.68
CA GLY A 260 7.63 3.29 -6.78
C GLY A 260 9.04 2.71 -6.97
N SER A 261 9.19 1.56 -7.63
CA SER A 261 10.46 0.83 -7.72
C SER A 261 11.56 1.59 -8.48
N SER A 262 12.83 1.27 -8.23
CA SER A 262 13.97 1.94 -8.90
C SER A 262 13.99 1.82 -10.43
N GLY A 263 13.26 0.85 -11.00
CA GLY A 263 13.15 0.66 -12.45
C GLY A 263 12.16 1.62 -13.13
N THR A 264 11.32 2.31 -12.37
CA THR A 264 10.25 3.18 -12.87
C THR A 264 10.64 4.65 -12.71
N SER A 265 10.38 5.48 -13.73
CA SER A 265 10.68 6.91 -13.65
C SER A 265 9.72 7.67 -12.70
N VAL A 266 10.12 8.87 -12.24
CA VAL A 266 9.23 9.75 -11.46
C VAL A 266 7.99 10.14 -12.27
N LEU A 267 8.15 10.32 -13.58
CA LEU A 267 7.06 10.69 -14.47
C LEU A 267 5.99 9.59 -14.56
N GLU A 268 6.40 8.33 -14.70
CA GLU A 268 5.48 7.19 -14.64
C GLU A 268 4.79 7.08 -13.27
N GLY A 269 5.52 7.32 -12.18
CA GLY A 269 4.94 7.39 -10.84
C GLY A 269 3.89 8.50 -10.70
N LEU A 270 4.15 9.69 -11.23
CA LEU A 270 3.17 10.79 -11.26
C LEU A 270 1.97 10.47 -12.15
N ALA A 271 2.16 9.72 -13.25
CA ALA A 271 1.06 9.23 -14.05
C ALA A 271 0.16 8.28 -13.26
N VAL A 272 0.76 7.39 -12.45
CA VAL A 272 0.02 6.49 -11.54
C VAL A 272 -0.76 7.29 -10.50
N LEU A 273 -0.10 8.24 -9.82
CA LEU A 273 -0.73 9.12 -8.84
C LEU A 273 -1.91 9.89 -9.45
N TRP A 274 -1.68 10.61 -10.55
CA TRP A 274 -2.74 11.38 -11.20
C TRP A 274 -3.91 10.49 -11.64
N ALA A 275 -3.61 9.31 -12.20
CA ALA A 275 -4.61 8.39 -12.71
C ALA A 275 -5.52 7.84 -11.60
N THR A 276 -4.97 7.50 -10.42
CA THR A 276 -5.79 7.07 -9.28
C THR A 276 -6.68 8.22 -8.79
N GLU A 277 -6.12 9.41 -8.63
CA GLU A 277 -6.85 10.58 -8.11
C GLU A 277 -7.96 11.05 -9.06
N VAL A 278 -7.71 11.06 -10.38
CA VAL A 278 -8.74 11.44 -11.36
C VAL A 278 -9.86 10.40 -11.47
N CYS A 279 -9.55 9.11 -11.28
CA CYS A 279 -10.59 8.08 -11.20
C CYS A 279 -11.44 8.28 -9.95
N TYR A 280 -10.81 8.49 -8.80
CA TYR A 280 -11.51 8.69 -7.53
C TYR A 280 -12.40 9.96 -7.56
N LEU A 281 -11.88 11.08 -8.04
CA LEU A 281 -12.65 12.32 -8.22
C LEU A 281 -13.88 12.11 -9.12
N ARG A 282 -13.73 11.41 -10.25
CA ARG A 282 -14.85 11.13 -11.16
C ARG A 282 -15.89 10.23 -10.52
N SER A 283 -15.45 9.20 -9.79
CA SER A 283 -16.31 8.28 -9.05
C SER A 283 -17.17 9.01 -8.01
N TRP A 284 -16.57 9.86 -7.19
CA TRP A 284 -17.30 10.59 -6.16
C TRP A 284 -18.16 11.73 -6.71
N ARG A 285 -17.78 12.33 -7.83
CA ARG A 285 -18.67 13.25 -8.57
C ARG A 285 -19.90 12.55 -9.14
N PHE A 286 -19.75 11.30 -9.58
CA PHE A 286 -20.88 10.48 -9.98
C PHE A 286 -21.81 10.19 -8.79
N ALA A 287 -21.24 9.76 -7.65
CA ALA A 287 -22.01 9.55 -6.42
C ALA A 287 -22.74 10.83 -5.96
N ALA A 288 -22.04 11.98 -5.97
CA ALA A 288 -22.63 13.29 -5.65
C ALA A 288 -23.76 13.69 -6.60
N ARG A 289 -23.66 13.33 -7.89
CA ARG A 289 -24.77 13.53 -8.83
C ARG A 289 -25.96 12.65 -8.47
N CYS A 290 -25.76 11.37 -8.19
CA CYS A 290 -26.84 10.48 -7.74
C CYS A 290 -27.47 10.96 -6.43
N MET A 291 -26.68 11.52 -5.51
CA MET A 291 -27.16 12.15 -4.28
C MET A 291 -28.10 13.32 -4.54
N ARG A 292 -27.75 14.22 -5.46
CA ARG A 292 -28.63 15.32 -5.85
C ARG A 292 -29.91 14.85 -6.54
N GLU A 293 -29.81 13.84 -7.41
CA GLU A 293 -30.96 13.25 -8.11
C GLU A 293 -31.93 12.57 -7.14
N ASP A 294 -31.43 12.03 -6.03
CA ASP A 294 -32.23 11.42 -4.97
C ASP A 294 -32.84 12.46 -3.99
N GLY A 295 -32.61 13.75 -4.23
CA GLY A 295 -33.12 14.85 -3.40
C GLY A 295 -32.19 15.31 -2.29
N GLY A 296 -30.95 14.81 -2.24
CA GLY A 296 -29.92 15.29 -1.31
C GLY A 296 -29.51 16.72 -1.62
N VAL A 297 -29.80 17.63 -0.68
CA VAL A 297 -29.36 19.04 -0.68
C VAL A 297 -28.57 19.35 0.59
N GLU A 298 -27.87 20.49 0.60
CA GLU A 298 -27.15 20.97 1.78
C GLU A 298 -28.10 21.08 2.99
N GLY A 299 -27.71 20.50 4.12
CA GLY A 299 -28.53 20.45 5.34
C GLY A 299 -29.57 19.33 5.40
N THR A 300 -29.59 18.41 4.44
CA THR A 300 -30.42 17.20 4.52
C THR A 300 -29.97 16.29 5.66
N ASP A 301 -30.93 15.73 6.42
CA ASP A 301 -30.66 14.70 7.42
C ASP A 301 -30.52 13.33 6.73
N TYR A 302 -29.33 12.74 6.84
CA TYR A 302 -29.00 11.43 6.26
C TYR A 302 -29.03 10.29 7.29
N SER A 303 -29.50 10.54 8.52
CA SER A 303 -29.53 9.53 9.59
C SER A 303 -30.35 8.27 9.23
N GLY A 304 -31.28 8.40 8.29
CA GLY A 304 -32.10 7.30 7.76
C GLY A 304 -31.45 6.44 6.67
N ASP A 305 -30.26 6.81 6.19
CA ASP A 305 -29.52 6.01 5.20
C ASP A 305 -29.13 4.65 5.79
N ALA A 306 -28.92 3.65 4.93
CA ALA A 306 -28.57 2.29 5.33
C ALA A 306 -27.20 2.17 6.04
N ASP A 307 -26.33 3.17 5.87
CA ASP A 307 -25.07 3.32 6.59
C ASP A 307 -25.15 4.31 7.77
N GLY A 308 -26.34 4.86 8.05
CA GLY A 308 -26.57 5.91 9.04
C GLY A 308 -26.20 7.31 8.58
N GLY A 309 -25.86 7.51 7.30
CA GLY A 309 -25.52 8.79 6.69
C GLY A 309 -24.01 9.01 6.54
N ALA A 310 -23.20 7.96 6.68
CA ALA A 310 -21.74 8.07 6.64
C ALA A 310 -21.24 8.53 5.27
N LEU A 311 -21.69 7.89 4.19
CA LEU A 311 -21.27 8.23 2.83
C LEU A 311 -21.71 9.64 2.44
N ARG A 312 -23.01 9.92 2.53
CA ARG A 312 -23.58 11.22 2.14
C ARG A 312 -23.17 12.38 3.06
N GLY A 313 -23.01 12.12 4.35
CA GLY A 313 -22.72 13.15 5.34
C GLY A 313 -21.24 13.45 5.55
N LYS A 314 -20.32 12.54 5.16
CA LYS A 314 -18.87 12.71 5.42
C LYS A 314 -18.00 12.57 4.18
N PHE A 315 -18.26 11.58 3.33
CA PHE A 315 -17.32 11.16 2.30
C PHE A 315 -17.55 11.79 0.93
N ILE A 316 -18.81 11.80 0.45
CA ILE A 316 -19.14 12.24 -0.91
C ILE A 316 -18.70 13.69 -1.14
N ASP A 317 -19.00 14.60 -0.23
CA ASP A 317 -18.64 16.01 -0.37
C ASP A 317 -17.12 16.23 -0.30
N ASN A 318 -16.42 15.48 0.56
CA ASN A 318 -14.96 15.57 0.69
C ASN A 318 -14.27 15.27 -0.65
N TRP A 319 -14.61 14.15 -1.27
CA TRP A 319 -13.97 13.67 -2.50
C TRP A 319 -14.60 14.16 -3.81
N SER A 320 -15.69 14.92 -3.74
CA SER A 320 -16.24 15.63 -4.90
C SER A 320 -16.01 17.15 -4.85
N SER A 321 -15.33 17.63 -3.80
CA SER A 321 -15.05 19.03 -3.53
C SER A 321 -14.21 19.71 -4.63
N ALA A 322 -14.33 21.03 -4.70
CA ALA A 322 -13.50 21.86 -5.56
C ALA A 322 -12.03 21.87 -5.12
N GLU A 323 -11.77 21.72 -3.82
CA GLU A 323 -10.42 21.60 -3.27
C GLU A 323 -9.72 20.33 -3.77
N PHE A 324 -10.42 19.19 -3.70
CA PHE A 324 -9.90 17.94 -4.21
C PHE A 324 -9.69 17.97 -5.74
N GLU A 325 -10.62 18.57 -6.51
CA GLU A 325 -10.41 18.79 -7.95
C GLU A 325 -9.18 19.66 -8.23
N GLY A 326 -8.96 20.72 -7.45
CA GLY A 326 -7.79 21.57 -7.55
C GLY A 326 -6.49 20.78 -7.37
N PHE A 327 -6.45 19.91 -6.35
CA PHE A 327 -5.34 18.99 -6.12
C PHE A 327 -5.12 18.02 -7.30
N VAL A 328 -6.17 17.37 -7.80
CA VAL A 328 -6.07 16.46 -8.96
C VAL A 328 -5.55 17.19 -10.20
N SER A 329 -6.03 18.42 -10.42
CA SER A 329 -5.59 19.27 -11.54
C SER A 329 -4.12 19.64 -11.41
N GLN A 330 -3.66 19.98 -10.20
CA GLN A 330 -2.26 20.29 -9.93
C GLN A 330 -1.32 19.10 -10.20
N ILE A 331 -1.73 17.87 -9.86
CA ILE A 331 -0.94 16.67 -10.25
C ILE A 331 -0.86 16.56 -11.78
N GLY A 332 -1.98 16.76 -12.47
CA GLY A 332 -2.06 16.72 -13.93
C GLY A 332 -1.15 17.75 -14.61
N ASP A 333 -1.14 18.98 -14.11
CA ASP A 333 -0.28 20.06 -14.62
C ASP A 333 1.21 19.71 -14.49
N VAL A 334 1.63 19.14 -13.36
CA VAL A 334 3.02 18.71 -13.14
C VAL A 334 3.39 17.53 -14.05
N LEU A 335 2.48 16.57 -14.21
CA LEU A 335 2.64 15.44 -15.12
C LEU A 335 2.84 15.92 -16.57
N ASP A 336 2.00 16.84 -17.03
CA ASP A 336 2.09 17.42 -18.37
C ASP A 336 3.33 18.29 -18.56
N GLU A 337 3.72 19.06 -17.54
CA GLU A 337 4.97 19.84 -17.53
C GLU A 337 6.18 18.93 -17.72
N MET A 338 6.30 17.87 -16.91
CA MET A 338 7.43 16.93 -16.98
C MET A 338 7.44 16.14 -18.29
N ALA A 339 6.27 15.70 -18.79
CA ALA A 339 6.18 15.06 -20.09
C ALA A 339 6.61 15.99 -21.23
N GLY A 340 6.30 17.28 -21.13
CA GLY A 340 6.70 18.32 -22.10
C GLY A 340 8.20 18.61 -22.15
N GLN A 341 8.95 18.21 -21.12
CA GLN A 341 10.41 18.39 -21.04
C GLN A 341 11.22 17.28 -21.71
N ILE A 342 10.58 16.16 -22.08
CA ILE A 342 11.26 15.05 -22.76
C ILE A 342 11.77 15.50 -24.12
N LYS A 343 13.07 15.28 -24.35
CA LYS A 343 13.73 15.61 -25.62
C LYS A 343 13.74 14.37 -26.52
N GLY A 344 13.37 14.55 -27.77
CA GLY A 344 13.31 13.48 -28.76
C GLY A 344 11.89 12.94 -28.91
N ALA A 345 11.47 12.75 -30.16
CA ALA A 345 10.12 12.30 -30.47
C ALA A 345 9.92 10.81 -30.11
N GLU A 346 10.95 10.00 -30.31
CA GLU A 346 10.93 8.57 -30.00
C GLU A 346 10.88 8.34 -28.49
N GLU A 347 11.70 9.04 -27.71
CA GLU A 347 11.72 8.96 -26.26
C GLU A 347 10.40 9.43 -25.64
N ALA A 348 9.82 10.51 -26.18
CA ALA A 348 8.51 10.99 -25.75
C ALA A 348 7.39 9.96 -26.04
N GLU A 349 7.43 9.28 -27.19
CA GLU A 349 6.47 8.25 -27.54
C GLU A 349 6.62 7.00 -26.66
N ILE A 350 7.86 6.56 -26.40
CA ILE A 350 8.14 5.45 -25.48
C ILE A 350 7.59 5.76 -24.10
N MET A 351 7.86 6.96 -23.58
CA MET A 351 7.37 7.37 -22.26
C MET A 351 5.84 7.45 -22.20
N ARG A 352 5.21 7.96 -23.26
CA ARG A 352 3.75 7.98 -23.38
C ARG A 352 3.18 6.56 -23.37
N GLY A 353 3.81 5.62 -24.07
CA GLY A 353 3.44 4.21 -24.07
C GLY A 353 3.50 3.59 -22.67
N ARG A 354 4.57 3.86 -21.90
CA ARG A 354 4.68 3.40 -20.51
C ARG A 354 3.60 3.98 -19.61
N CYS A 355 3.34 5.28 -19.69
CA CYS A 355 2.27 5.93 -18.91
C CYS A 355 0.88 5.38 -19.30
N LEU A 356 0.68 5.03 -20.58
CA LEU A 356 -0.56 4.40 -21.05
C LEU A 356 -0.77 3.00 -20.46
N GLU A 357 0.29 2.22 -20.30
CA GLU A 357 0.21 0.90 -19.66
C GLU A 357 -0.24 1.02 -18.21
N TRP A 358 0.37 1.95 -17.45
CA TRP A 358 -0.05 2.28 -16.09
C TRP A 358 -1.52 2.70 -16.03
N TRP A 359 -1.92 3.64 -16.90
CA TRP A 359 -3.29 4.11 -16.98
C TRP A 359 -4.29 2.98 -17.22
N ARG A 360 -4.00 2.07 -18.16
CA ARG A 360 -4.87 0.91 -18.45
C ARG A 360 -4.98 -0.03 -17.26
N GLN A 361 -3.88 -0.27 -16.55
CA GLN A 361 -3.88 -1.10 -15.35
C GLN A 361 -4.73 -0.47 -14.24
N ILE A 362 -4.62 0.84 -14.02
CA ILE A 362 -5.38 1.57 -13.00
C ILE A 362 -6.87 1.54 -13.31
N VAL A 363 -7.28 1.89 -14.53
CA VAL A 363 -8.70 1.85 -14.92
C VAL A 363 -9.28 0.43 -14.76
N TRP A 364 -8.49 -0.60 -15.03
CA TRP A 364 -8.90 -1.99 -14.83
C TRP A 364 -9.05 -2.36 -13.35
N LEU A 365 -8.17 -1.86 -12.48
CA LEU A 365 -8.22 -2.06 -11.03
C LEU A 365 -9.38 -1.30 -10.40
N GLU A 366 -9.57 -0.03 -10.76
CA GLU A 366 -10.67 0.83 -10.29
C GLU A 366 -12.04 0.20 -10.56
N GLU A 367 -12.26 -0.36 -11.76
CA GLU A 367 -13.49 -1.08 -12.10
C GLU A 367 -13.78 -2.25 -11.14
N ARG A 368 -12.76 -2.87 -10.57
CA ARG A 368 -12.86 -4.08 -9.71
C ARG A 368 -12.70 -3.77 -8.23
N PHE A 369 -12.43 -2.53 -7.88
CA PHE A 369 -12.17 -2.11 -6.52
C PHE A 369 -13.48 -1.94 -5.74
N TRP A 370 -14.52 -1.47 -6.44
CA TRP A 370 -15.84 -1.29 -5.87
C TRP A 370 -16.51 -2.63 -5.52
N PRO A 371 -17.22 -2.73 -4.38
CA PRO A 371 -17.98 -3.92 -4.03
C PRO A 371 -19.10 -4.25 -5.02
N GLU A 372 -19.39 -5.54 -5.18
CA GLU A 372 -20.60 -6.00 -5.86
C GLU A 372 -21.85 -5.60 -5.05
N MET A 373 -22.90 -5.16 -5.74
CA MET A 373 -24.15 -4.64 -5.17
C MET A 373 -25.32 -5.60 -5.33
#